data_AF-A0A1C2DT88-F1
#
_entry.id   AF-A0A1C2DT88-F1
#
_cell.length_a   1.000
_cell.length_b   1.000
_cell.length_c   1.000
_cell.angle_alpha   90.00
_cell.angle_beta   90.00
_cell.angle_gamma   90.00
#
_symmetry.space_group_name_H-M   'P 1'
#
loop_
_entity.id
_entity.type
_entity.pdbx_description
1 polymer ?
#
loop_
_entity_poly.entity_id
_entity_poly.type
_entity_poly.pdbx_seq_one_letter_code
_entity_poly.pdbx_strand_id
1 'polypeptide(L)'
;MKGKPMRRFLTTTFWCLAASSALAEPARIECQGETIIIPGWDTGTMNVTYDGGASGTLTVKGPHTDFNVPASSHTYEKPDPPVVIDGAGDIKTIMPDLKAIDICVAGRMKSNPDPSLYSMFAMSCMEKGPASAAPVPVHATATITFLRNDGSGALEPFVSMKLVYLDKLPSQTDNLSIEFMTRDCKSIP
;
A
#
# COMPACT_ATOMS: atom_id res chain seq x y z
N MET A 1 -42.97 23.66 66.15
CA MET A 1 -42.60 24.06 64.77
C MET A 1 -41.19 23.55 64.50
N LYS A 2 -41.02 22.53 63.65
CA LYS A 2 -39.72 21.91 63.31
C LYS A 2 -39.40 22.21 61.85
N GLY A 3 -38.30 22.91 61.60
CA GLY A 3 -37.78 23.19 60.26
C GLY A 3 -37.14 21.95 59.65
N LYS A 4 -37.44 21.68 58.37
CA LYS A 4 -36.75 20.66 57.55
C LYS A 4 -35.62 21.34 56.77
N PRO A 5 -34.40 20.76 56.73
CA PRO A 5 -33.37 21.22 55.81
C PRO A 5 -33.59 20.59 54.42
N MET A 6 -33.58 21.44 53.40
CA MET A 6 -33.70 21.07 52.00
C MET A 6 -32.31 20.68 51.48
N ARG A 7 -32.06 19.38 51.31
CA ARG A 7 -30.83 18.87 50.66
C ARG A 7 -30.94 19.09 49.16
N ARG A 8 -30.13 20.02 48.62
CA ARG A 8 -29.88 20.14 47.18
C ARG A 8 -28.89 19.04 46.77
N PHE A 9 -29.34 18.07 45.99
CA PHE A 9 -28.45 17.22 45.21
C PHE A 9 -28.06 17.97 43.93
N LEU A 10 -26.78 18.31 43.79
CA LEU A 10 -26.22 18.71 42.49
C LEU A 10 -25.94 17.42 41.72
N THR A 11 -26.72 17.17 40.67
CA THR A 11 -26.43 16.11 39.70
C THR A 11 -25.39 16.65 38.72
N THR A 12 -24.12 16.33 38.94
CA THR A 12 -23.05 16.65 37.99
C THR A 12 -23.15 15.71 36.80
N THR A 13 -23.76 16.17 35.72
CA THR A 13 -23.83 15.44 34.45
C THR A 13 -22.42 15.38 33.85
N PHE A 14 -21.76 14.22 34.00
CA PHE A 14 -20.48 13.93 33.37
C PHE A 14 -20.75 13.70 31.88
N TRP A 15 -20.51 14.74 31.06
CA TRP A 15 -20.52 14.60 29.60
C TRP A 15 -19.26 13.84 29.19
N CYS A 16 -19.36 12.52 29.03
CA CYS A 16 -18.38 11.79 28.24
C CYS A 16 -18.51 12.24 26.78
N LEU A 17 -17.70 13.21 26.36
CA LEU A 17 -17.37 13.36 24.94
C LEU A 17 -16.62 12.10 24.54
N ALA A 18 -17.34 11.11 23.99
CA ALA A 18 -16.71 10.09 23.18
C ALA A 18 -16.13 10.81 21.96
N ALA A 19 -14.81 10.94 21.91
CA ALA A 19 -14.12 11.24 20.67
C ALA A 19 -14.37 10.05 19.74
N SER A 20 -15.38 10.16 18.88
CA SER A 20 -15.59 9.21 17.79
C SER A 20 -14.44 9.38 16.80
N SER A 21 -13.36 8.63 17.01
CA SER A 21 -12.42 8.34 15.94
C SER A 21 -13.23 7.61 14.87
N ALA A 22 -13.60 8.30 13.80
CA ALA A 22 -14.30 7.69 12.68
C ALA A 22 -13.34 6.65 12.08
N LEU A 23 -13.61 5.37 12.35
CA LEU A 23 -12.86 4.26 11.78
C LEU A 23 -13.09 4.23 10.27
N ALA A 24 -12.10 3.83 9.48
CA ALA A 24 -12.31 3.65 8.05
C ALA A 24 -13.37 2.56 7.81
N GLU A 25 -14.36 2.87 6.98
CA GLU A 25 -15.32 1.89 6.50
C GLU A 25 -14.63 0.85 5.61
N PRO A 26 -15.20 -0.36 5.45
CA PRO A 26 -14.72 -1.30 4.46
C PRO A 26 -14.67 -0.65 3.09
N ALA A 27 -13.57 -0.85 2.37
CA ALA A 27 -13.34 -0.25 1.06
C ALA A 27 -13.07 -1.32 0.01
N ARG A 28 -13.56 -1.09 -1.20
CA ARG A 28 -13.24 -1.88 -2.39
C ARG A 28 -12.86 -0.92 -3.50
N ILE A 29 -11.71 -1.18 -4.11
CA ILE A 29 -11.10 -0.33 -5.12
C ILE A 29 -10.73 -1.21 -6.29
N GLU A 30 -11.08 -0.75 -7.49
CA GLU A 30 -10.67 -1.35 -8.74
C GLU A 30 -9.70 -0.39 -9.44
N CYS A 31 -8.53 -0.89 -9.83
CA CYS A 31 -7.52 -0.16 -10.59
C CYS A 31 -7.21 -0.89 -11.91
N GLN A 32 -6.82 -0.13 -12.93
CA GLN A 32 -6.33 -0.64 -14.21
C GLN A 32 -4.81 -0.80 -14.20
N GLY A 33 -4.34 -2.00 -14.52
CA GLY A 33 -2.94 -2.37 -14.49
C GLY A 33 -2.32 -2.41 -13.08
N GLU A 34 -1.17 -3.06 -12.97
CA GLU A 34 -0.39 -3.18 -11.74
C GLU A 34 0.83 -2.24 -11.77
N THR A 35 1.57 -2.24 -12.88
CA THR A 35 2.72 -1.34 -13.07
C THR A 35 2.98 -1.10 -14.55
N ILE A 36 3.48 0.09 -14.88
CA ILE A 36 3.94 0.43 -16.23
C ILE A 36 5.41 0.09 -16.48
N ILE A 37 6.13 -0.29 -15.41
CA ILE A 37 7.56 -0.54 -15.46
C ILE A 37 7.82 -1.95 -16.00
N ILE A 38 7.03 -2.94 -15.60
CA ILE A 38 7.19 -4.32 -16.08
C ILE A 38 6.29 -4.50 -17.31
N PRO A 39 6.85 -4.72 -18.51
CA PRO A 39 6.07 -4.95 -19.71
C PRO A 39 5.06 -6.09 -19.54
N GLY A 40 3.79 -5.83 -19.87
CA GLY A 40 2.70 -6.80 -19.74
C GLY A 40 1.96 -6.74 -18.40
N TRP A 41 2.51 -6.07 -17.38
CA TRP A 41 1.83 -5.85 -16.09
C TRP A 41 0.97 -4.56 -16.08
N ASP A 42 0.92 -3.85 -17.20
CA ASP A 42 0.14 -2.63 -17.39
C ASP A 42 -1.30 -2.92 -17.84
N THR A 43 -1.62 -4.19 -18.08
CA THR A 43 -2.92 -4.68 -18.54
C THR A 43 -3.64 -5.49 -17.46
N GLY A 44 -4.98 -5.52 -17.52
CA GLY A 44 -5.82 -6.23 -16.56
C GLY A 44 -6.30 -5.36 -15.41
N THR A 45 -7.01 -5.99 -14.48
CA THR A 45 -7.70 -5.31 -13.38
C THR A 45 -7.13 -5.77 -12.05
N MET A 46 -6.68 -4.81 -11.25
CA MET A 46 -6.24 -5.04 -9.87
C MET A 46 -7.34 -4.60 -8.90
N ASN A 47 -7.70 -5.48 -7.99
CA ASN A 47 -8.68 -5.23 -6.94
C ASN A 47 -7.98 -5.07 -5.60
N VAL A 48 -8.29 -3.99 -4.90
CA VAL A 48 -7.79 -3.72 -3.54
C VAL A 48 -8.97 -3.65 -2.60
N THR A 49 -8.92 -4.39 -1.51
CA THR A 49 -10.00 -4.41 -0.52
C THR A 49 -9.44 -4.23 0.88
N TYR A 50 -10.12 -3.40 1.67
CA TYR A 50 -9.89 -3.21 3.09
C TYR A 50 -11.15 -3.61 3.84
N ASP A 51 -11.02 -4.44 4.88
CA ASP A 51 -12.14 -4.99 5.65
C ASP A 51 -12.74 -4.01 6.68
N GLY A 52 -12.11 -2.85 6.89
CA GLY A 52 -12.62 -1.77 7.73
C GLY A 52 -12.04 -1.76 9.15
N GLY A 53 -12.34 -0.71 9.91
CA GLY A 53 -11.85 -0.52 11.28
C GLY A 53 -10.54 0.29 11.37
N ALA A 54 -10.05 0.52 12.58
CA ALA A 54 -8.74 1.15 12.82
C ALA A 54 -7.57 0.25 12.42
N SER A 55 -7.79 -1.06 12.50
CA SER A 55 -6.83 -2.09 12.16
C SER A 55 -7.61 -3.20 11.48
N GLY A 56 -7.10 -3.67 10.37
CA GLY A 56 -7.77 -4.59 9.48
C GLY A 56 -6.78 -5.31 8.58
N THR A 57 -7.30 -5.87 7.49
CA THR A 57 -6.54 -6.56 6.46
C THR A 57 -6.70 -5.83 5.13
N LEU A 58 -5.57 -5.51 4.50
CA LEU A 58 -5.55 -5.06 3.12
C LEU A 58 -5.26 -6.27 2.22
N THR A 59 -6.18 -6.53 1.31
CA THR A 59 -6.07 -7.61 0.31
C THR A 59 -5.93 -6.99 -1.06
N VAL A 60 -4.87 -7.35 -1.78
CA VAL A 60 -4.60 -6.98 -3.17
C VAL A 60 -4.71 -8.23 -4.01
N LYS A 61 -5.47 -8.15 -5.10
CA LYS A 61 -5.59 -9.19 -6.11
C LYS A 61 -5.39 -8.63 -7.49
N GLY A 62 -4.42 -9.14 -8.22
CA GLY A 62 -4.06 -8.65 -9.54
C GLY A 62 -3.64 -9.78 -10.47
N PRO A 63 -3.45 -9.48 -11.77
CA PRO A 63 -3.03 -10.49 -12.74
C PRO A 63 -1.71 -11.19 -12.40
N HIS A 64 -0.78 -10.50 -11.71
CA HIS A 64 0.54 -11.04 -11.37
C HIS A 64 0.87 -11.00 -9.89
N THR A 65 0.12 -10.23 -9.09
CA THR A 65 0.38 -10.09 -7.66
C THR A 65 -0.90 -10.24 -6.84
N ASP A 66 -0.87 -11.21 -5.92
CA ASP A 66 -1.92 -11.45 -4.93
C ASP A 66 -1.30 -11.46 -3.53
N PHE A 67 -1.80 -10.62 -2.62
CA PHE A 67 -1.37 -10.66 -1.23
C PHE A 67 -2.37 -10.09 -0.24
N ASN A 68 -2.25 -10.53 1.02
CA ASN A 68 -2.99 -9.99 2.15
C ASN A 68 -1.98 -9.56 3.22
N VAL A 69 -2.09 -8.33 3.71
CA VAL A 69 -1.23 -7.80 4.76
C VAL A 69 -2.07 -7.13 5.86
N PRO A 70 -1.59 -7.15 7.12
CA PRO A 70 -2.15 -6.29 8.15
C PRO A 70 -2.12 -4.83 7.72
N ALA A 71 -3.18 -4.10 8.03
CA ALA A 71 -3.31 -2.69 7.68
C ALA A 71 -3.94 -1.88 8.81
N SER A 72 -3.72 -0.57 8.77
CA SER A 72 -4.27 0.37 9.73
C SER A 72 -4.77 1.62 9.04
N SER A 73 -5.90 2.15 9.52
CA SER A 73 -6.47 3.40 9.01
C SER A 73 -6.09 4.57 9.91
N HIS A 74 -5.68 5.67 9.31
CA HIS A 74 -5.39 6.92 10.01
C HIS A 74 -6.09 8.08 9.30
N THR A 75 -6.58 9.03 10.10
CA THR A 75 -7.14 10.29 9.60
C THR A 75 -6.20 11.41 10.00
N TYR A 76 -5.85 12.27 9.05
CA TYR A 76 -5.07 13.46 9.36
C TYR A 76 -5.94 14.53 10.03
N GLU A 77 -5.33 15.62 10.52
CA GLU A 77 -6.10 16.76 11.02
C GLU A 77 -6.52 17.71 9.87
N LYS A 78 -7.57 18.48 10.15
CA LYS A 78 -8.35 19.40 9.31
C LYS A 78 -7.56 20.35 8.37
N PRO A 79 -8.19 20.92 7.31
CA PRO A 79 -9.64 21.11 7.11
C PRO A 79 -10.43 19.98 6.41
N ASP A 80 -9.78 19.16 5.58
CA ASP A 80 -10.41 18.05 4.86
C ASP A 80 -9.48 16.84 4.86
N PRO A 81 -9.36 16.14 6.00
CA PRO A 81 -8.29 15.17 6.12
C PRO A 81 -8.55 13.95 5.23
N PRO A 82 -7.56 13.52 4.44
CA PRO A 82 -7.67 12.25 3.75
C PRO A 82 -7.79 11.13 4.76
N VAL A 83 -8.58 10.12 4.41
CA VAL A 83 -8.50 8.81 5.05
C VAL A 83 -7.35 8.08 4.39
N VAL A 84 -6.38 7.66 5.18
CA VAL A 84 -5.23 6.88 4.69
C VAL A 84 -5.27 5.49 5.32
N ILE A 85 -5.07 4.48 4.49
CA ILE A 85 -4.94 3.09 4.91
C ILE A 85 -3.56 2.62 4.51
N ASP A 86 -2.75 2.24 5.50
CA ASP A 86 -1.40 1.71 5.29
C ASP A 86 -1.35 0.24 5.67
N GLY A 87 -0.95 -0.59 4.72
CA GLY A 87 -0.73 -2.03 4.89
C GLY A 87 0.71 -2.41 4.60
N ALA A 88 1.27 -3.28 5.44
CA ALA A 88 2.62 -3.78 5.24
C ALA A 88 2.81 -5.19 5.80
N GLY A 89 3.62 -6.00 5.13
CA GLY A 89 3.95 -7.34 5.62
C GLY A 89 4.83 -8.14 4.68
N ASP A 90 5.44 -9.19 5.23
CA ASP A 90 6.25 -10.13 4.47
C ASP A 90 5.35 -11.18 3.82
N ILE A 91 5.52 -11.36 2.51
CA ILE A 91 4.71 -12.25 1.68
C ILE A 91 5.61 -13.07 0.75
N LYS A 92 5.00 -13.99 -0.01
CA LYS A 92 5.66 -14.66 -1.13
C LYS A 92 4.84 -14.45 -2.39
N THR A 93 5.47 -13.98 -3.46
CA THR A 93 4.81 -13.75 -4.75
C THR A 93 5.76 -14.01 -5.92
N ILE A 94 5.20 -14.15 -7.12
CA ILE A 94 5.99 -14.22 -8.35
C ILE A 94 6.56 -12.82 -8.64
N MET A 95 7.87 -12.75 -8.74
CA MET A 95 8.61 -11.55 -9.09
C MET A 95 9.56 -11.84 -10.27
N PRO A 96 10.10 -10.83 -10.98
CA PRO A 96 11.25 -11.01 -11.86
C PRO A 96 12.40 -11.79 -11.19
N ASP A 97 13.06 -12.69 -11.93
CA ASP A 97 14.10 -13.54 -11.34
C ASP A 97 15.34 -12.74 -10.95
N LEU A 98 15.64 -12.71 -9.66
CA LEU A 98 16.71 -11.90 -9.08
C LEU A 98 18.09 -12.25 -9.68
N LYS A 99 18.36 -13.54 -9.94
CA LYS A 99 19.63 -14.00 -10.51
C LYS A 99 19.76 -13.61 -11.98
N ALA A 100 18.67 -13.71 -12.75
CA ALA A 100 18.65 -13.28 -14.15
C ALA A 100 18.89 -11.77 -14.27
N ILE A 101 18.34 -10.97 -13.36
CA ILE A 101 18.59 -9.53 -13.28
C ILE A 101 20.07 -9.24 -13.06
N ASP A 102 20.70 -9.91 -12.10
CA ASP A 102 22.12 -9.71 -11.79
C ASP A 102 23.04 -10.09 -12.93
N ILE A 103 22.78 -11.22 -13.60
CA ILE A 103 23.52 -11.62 -14.80
C ILE A 103 23.39 -10.55 -15.90
N CYS A 104 22.18 -10.01 -16.10
CA CYS A 104 21.93 -8.95 -17.07
C CYS A 104 22.68 -7.66 -16.70
N VAL A 105 22.63 -7.23 -15.43
CA VAL A 105 23.33 -6.04 -14.95
C VAL A 105 24.83 -6.20 -15.09
N ALA A 106 25.40 -7.33 -14.64
CA ALA A 106 26.81 -7.64 -14.79
C ALA A 106 27.26 -7.60 -16.26
N GLY A 107 26.42 -8.09 -17.19
CA GLY A 107 26.64 -7.98 -18.63
C GLY A 107 26.74 -6.54 -19.13
N ARG A 108 25.88 -5.64 -18.63
CA ARG A 108 25.89 -4.21 -18.99
C ARG A 108 27.03 -3.43 -18.32
N MET A 109 27.33 -3.75 -17.06
CA MET A 109 28.40 -3.11 -16.29
C MET A 109 29.81 -3.44 -16.80
N LYS A 110 29.99 -4.53 -17.57
CA LYS A 110 31.27 -4.79 -18.26
C LYS A 110 31.73 -3.62 -19.12
N SER A 111 30.81 -2.87 -19.71
CA SER A 111 31.12 -1.65 -20.48
C SER A 111 31.24 -0.39 -19.64
N ASN A 112 30.75 -0.38 -18.40
CA ASN A 112 30.82 0.75 -17.48
C ASN A 112 30.69 0.26 -16.03
N PRO A 113 31.82 0.02 -15.31
CA PRO A 113 31.82 -0.68 -14.02
C PRO A 113 31.43 0.21 -12.84
N ASP A 114 30.84 1.38 -13.07
CA ASP A 114 30.41 2.29 -12.02
C ASP A 114 29.24 1.68 -11.21
N PRO A 115 29.45 1.37 -9.91
CA PRO A 115 28.41 0.79 -9.05
C PRO A 115 27.18 1.67 -8.89
N SER A 116 27.30 2.99 -9.07
CA SER A 116 26.17 3.92 -9.02
C SER A 116 25.14 3.67 -10.14
N LEU A 117 25.55 3.00 -11.21
CA LEU A 117 24.68 2.65 -12.34
C LEU A 117 23.93 1.33 -12.15
N TYR A 118 24.21 0.59 -11.07
CA TYR A 118 23.59 -0.72 -10.82
C TYR A 118 22.07 -0.60 -10.83
N SER A 119 21.50 0.35 -10.08
CA SER A 119 20.04 0.55 -9.98
C SER A 119 19.41 0.87 -11.33
N MET A 120 20.04 1.75 -12.11
CA MET A 120 19.59 2.11 -13.46
C MET A 120 19.54 0.88 -14.39
N PHE A 121 20.58 0.04 -14.38
CA PHE A 121 20.59 -1.17 -15.20
C PHE A 121 19.64 -2.24 -14.65
N ALA A 122 19.51 -2.37 -13.33
CA ALA A 122 18.64 -3.34 -12.69
C ALA A 122 17.18 -3.11 -13.09
N MET A 123 16.72 -1.85 -13.15
CA MET A 123 15.38 -1.53 -13.68
C MET A 123 15.20 -2.08 -15.09
N SER A 124 16.05 -1.69 -16.04
CA SER A 124 15.95 -2.15 -17.44
C SER A 124 16.11 -3.68 -17.60
N CYS A 125 16.83 -4.33 -16.69
CA CYS A 125 16.99 -5.78 -16.66
C CYS A 125 15.76 -6.48 -16.05
N MET A 126 15.07 -5.87 -15.08
CA MET A 126 13.80 -6.37 -14.55
C MET A 126 12.71 -6.38 -15.62
N GLU A 127 12.62 -5.34 -16.45
CA GLU A 127 11.60 -5.24 -17.52
C GLU A 127 11.67 -6.40 -18.52
N LYS A 128 12.85 -6.99 -18.70
CA LYS A 128 13.10 -8.07 -19.67
C LYS A 128 13.40 -9.41 -18.99
N GLY A 129 13.43 -9.40 -17.66
CA GLY A 129 13.77 -10.57 -16.87
C GLY A 129 12.65 -11.61 -16.94
N PRO A 130 12.98 -12.91 -16.98
CA PRO A 130 11.95 -13.93 -16.79
C PRO A 130 11.34 -13.79 -15.39
N ALA A 131 10.09 -14.22 -15.25
CA ALA A 131 9.52 -14.44 -13.92
C ALA A 131 10.31 -15.51 -13.16
N SER A 132 10.34 -15.39 -11.84
CA SER A 132 10.86 -16.41 -10.93
C SER A 132 10.11 -17.74 -11.10
N ALA A 133 10.84 -18.85 -10.96
CA ALA A 133 10.27 -20.20 -11.12
C ALA A 133 9.29 -20.59 -9.99
N ALA A 134 9.34 -19.89 -8.85
CA ALA A 134 8.47 -20.09 -7.70
C ALA A 134 8.33 -18.77 -6.92
N PRO A 135 7.28 -18.62 -6.08
CA PRO A 135 7.11 -17.42 -5.26
C PRO A 135 8.32 -17.13 -4.37
N VAL A 136 8.84 -15.90 -4.45
CA VAL A 136 10.01 -15.42 -3.69
C VAL A 136 9.58 -14.55 -2.51
N PRO A 137 10.36 -14.51 -1.42
CA PRO A 137 10.04 -13.68 -0.26
C PRO A 137 10.22 -12.19 -0.58
N VAL A 138 9.19 -11.39 -0.32
CA VAL A 138 9.20 -9.93 -0.48
C VAL A 138 8.51 -9.24 0.69
N HIS A 139 8.92 -8.02 0.98
CA HIS A 139 8.17 -7.10 1.83
C HIS A 139 7.22 -6.30 0.96
N ALA A 140 5.91 -6.45 1.19
CA ALA A 140 4.88 -5.69 0.51
C ALA A 140 4.45 -4.50 1.36
N THR A 141 4.37 -3.33 0.74
CA THR A 141 3.75 -2.13 1.32
C THR A 141 2.71 -1.60 0.36
N ALA A 142 1.55 -1.22 0.87
CA ALA A 142 0.50 -0.60 0.09
C ALA A 142 -0.20 0.49 0.91
N THR A 143 -0.40 1.64 0.28
CA THR A 143 -1.06 2.82 0.85
C THR A 143 -2.24 3.18 -0.03
N ILE A 144 -3.41 3.34 0.58
CA ILE A 144 -4.59 3.93 -0.05
C ILE A 144 -4.81 5.30 0.58
N THR A 145 -4.90 6.33 -0.26
CA THR A 145 -5.28 7.68 0.15
C THR A 145 -6.60 8.05 -0.50
N PHE A 146 -7.63 8.30 0.31
CA PHE A 146 -8.91 8.81 -0.20
C PHE A 146 -8.89 10.34 -0.19
N LEU A 147 -8.82 10.93 -1.38
CA LEU A 147 -8.87 12.38 -1.56
C LEU A 147 -10.32 12.81 -1.82
N ARG A 148 -10.75 13.92 -1.21
CA ARG A 148 -12.01 14.57 -1.60
C ARG A 148 -11.81 15.22 -2.95
N ASN A 149 -12.63 14.85 -3.92
CA ASN A 149 -12.71 15.58 -5.16
C ASN A 149 -13.40 16.94 -4.90
N ASP A 150 -12.92 18.00 -5.58
CA ASP A 150 -13.01 19.44 -5.29
C ASP A 150 -14.41 20.09 -5.36
N GLY A 151 -15.46 19.30 -5.16
CA GLY A 151 -16.85 19.78 -5.09
C GLY A 151 -17.92 18.71 -5.26
N SER A 152 -17.55 17.47 -5.64
CA SER A 152 -18.50 16.37 -5.84
C SER A 152 -18.80 15.58 -4.55
N GLY A 153 -17.97 15.72 -3.51
CA GLY A 153 -18.08 14.94 -2.27
C GLY A 153 -17.68 13.47 -2.42
N ALA A 154 -17.33 13.01 -3.63
CA ALA A 154 -16.84 11.66 -3.86
C ALA A 154 -15.36 11.55 -3.44
N LEU A 155 -15.04 10.42 -2.78
CA LEU A 155 -13.66 10.09 -2.43
C LEU A 155 -13.02 9.30 -3.58
N GLU A 156 -11.95 9.87 -4.16
CA GLU A 156 -11.14 9.19 -5.16
C GLU A 156 -9.95 8.49 -4.48
N PRO A 157 -9.81 7.16 -4.64
CA PRO A 157 -8.70 6.44 -4.06
C PRO A 157 -7.43 6.61 -4.91
N PHE A 158 -6.38 7.11 -4.30
CA PHE A 158 -5.02 6.97 -4.80
C PHE A 158 -4.38 5.74 -4.16
N VAL A 159 -3.97 4.78 -4.98
CA VAL A 159 -3.31 3.54 -4.52
C VAL A 159 -1.84 3.58 -4.91
N SER A 160 -0.97 3.40 -3.91
CA SER A 160 0.47 3.24 -4.10
C SER A 160 0.89 1.91 -3.51
N MET A 161 1.67 1.12 -4.22
CA MET A 161 2.21 -0.14 -3.68
C MET A 161 3.66 -0.34 -4.08
N LYS A 162 4.37 -1.11 -3.26
CA LYS A 162 5.77 -1.45 -3.48
C LYS A 162 6.04 -2.85 -2.96
N LEU A 163 6.78 -3.62 -3.75
CA LEU A 163 7.31 -4.93 -3.38
C LEU A 163 8.82 -4.82 -3.32
N VAL A 164 9.41 -5.16 -2.17
CA VAL A 164 10.87 -5.14 -1.96
C VAL A 164 11.34 -6.58 -1.79
N TYR A 165 12.32 -7.03 -2.58
CA TYR A 165 12.91 -8.35 -2.35
C TYR A 165 13.49 -8.42 -0.94
N LEU A 166 13.20 -9.48 -0.19
CA LEU A 166 13.86 -9.72 1.09
C LEU A 166 15.27 -10.30 0.89
N ASP A 167 15.42 -11.13 -0.13
CA ASP A 167 16.72 -11.64 -0.55
C ASP A 167 17.52 -10.54 -1.26
N LYS A 168 18.80 -10.45 -0.88
CA LYS A 168 19.75 -9.51 -1.46
C LYS A 168 20.83 -10.25 -2.22
N LEU A 169 21.19 -9.74 -3.40
CA LEU A 169 22.35 -10.25 -4.12
C LEU A 169 23.65 -9.58 -3.67
N PRO A 170 24.80 -10.29 -3.75
CA PRO A 170 26.09 -9.75 -3.33
C PRO A 170 26.50 -8.45 -4.05
N SER A 171 26.00 -8.24 -5.27
CA SER A 171 26.26 -7.08 -6.13
C SER A 171 25.44 -5.83 -5.77
N GLN A 172 24.47 -5.94 -4.85
CA GLN A 172 23.52 -4.87 -4.53
C GLN A 172 23.95 -4.07 -3.29
N THR A 173 23.70 -2.76 -3.27
CA THR A 173 23.83 -1.92 -2.07
C THR A 173 22.56 -1.94 -1.23
N ASP A 174 21.40 -1.96 -1.87
CA ASP A 174 20.08 -1.95 -1.28
C ASP A 174 19.21 -3.07 -1.87
N ASN A 175 18.13 -3.42 -1.19
CA ASN A 175 17.19 -4.39 -1.72
C ASN A 175 16.49 -3.82 -2.94
N LEU A 176 16.45 -4.61 -4.01
CA LEU A 176 15.73 -4.25 -5.22
C LEU A 176 14.22 -4.14 -4.91
N SER A 177 13.52 -3.26 -5.62
CA SER A 177 12.09 -3.07 -5.42
C SER A 177 11.35 -2.81 -6.73
N ILE A 178 10.06 -3.14 -6.73
CA ILE A 178 9.12 -2.86 -7.81
C ILE A 178 8.05 -1.96 -7.25
N GLU A 179 7.87 -0.80 -7.87
CA GLU A 179 6.80 0.13 -7.54
C GLU A 179 5.63 -0.09 -8.51
N PHE A 180 4.43 -0.16 -7.93
CA PHE A 180 3.19 -0.31 -8.67
C PHE A 180 2.71 1.09 -9.05
N MET A 181 2.39 1.23 -10.33
CA MET A 181 1.93 2.47 -10.93
C MET A 181 0.57 2.20 -11.55
N THR A 182 -0.41 2.01 -10.68
CA THR A 182 -1.78 1.69 -11.03
C THR A 182 -2.47 2.90 -11.64
N ARG A 183 -3.41 2.67 -12.57
CA ARG A 183 -4.17 3.74 -13.23
C ARG A 183 -5.66 3.62 -12.94
N ASP A 184 -6.38 4.71 -13.11
CA ASP A 184 -7.85 4.74 -13.11
C ASP A 184 -8.50 4.04 -11.91
N CYS A 185 -7.93 4.22 -10.72
CA CYS A 185 -8.43 3.64 -9.49
C CYS A 185 -9.76 4.27 -9.08
N LYS A 186 -10.78 3.45 -8.82
CA LYS A 186 -12.12 3.88 -8.42
C LYS A 186 -12.66 3.02 -7.29
N SER A 187 -13.39 3.63 -6.37
CA SER A 187 -14.16 2.91 -5.36
C SER A 187 -15.34 2.17 -6.03
N ILE A 188 -15.57 0.93 -5.66
CA ILE A 188 -16.68 0.09 -6.17
C ILE A 188 -17.58 -0.39 -5.01
N PRO A 189 -18.86 -0.73 -5.27
CA PRO A 189 -19.80 -1.21 -4.26
C PRO A 189 -19.41 -2.53 -3.55
#